data_AF-A0A970W6M2-F1
#
_entry.id   AF-A0A970W6M2-F1
#
_cell.length_a   1.000
_cell.length_b   1.000
_cell.length_c   1.000
_cell.angle_alpha   90.00
_cell.angle_beta   90.00
_cell.angle_gamma   90.00
#
_symmetry.space_group_name_H-M   'P 1'
#
loop_
_entity.id
_entity.type
_entity.pdbx_description
1 polymer ?
#
loop_
_entity_poly.entity_id
_entity_poly.type
_entity_poly.pdbx_seq_one_letter_code
_entity_poly.pdbx_strand_id
1 'polypeptide(L)' 'MTKAAGPSEKPIAGPLRRARYVPRQLVSAAELNADQAYFRELARRHNRFLHGCGVVCGLEVLVQPGGLEVLVQP' A
#
# COMPACT_ATOMS: atom_id res chain seq x y z
N MET A 1 23.48 -17.99 18.12
CA MET A 1 23.84 -16.59 17.80
C MET A 1 22.70 -15.99 16.99
N THR A 2 21.79 -15.27 17.64
CA THR A 2 20.63 -14.63 17.02
C THR A 2 21.08 -13.34 16.34
N LYS A 3 20.99 -13.28 15.00
CA LYS A 3 21.30 -12.07 14.23
C LYS A 3 20.18 -11.05 14.48
N ALA A 4 20.51 -9.96 15.17
CA ALA A 4 19.61 -8.84 15.37
C ALA A 4 19.07 -8.35 14.02
N ALA A 5 17.76 -8.11 13.94
CA ALA A 5 17.15 -7.41 12.84
C ALA A 5 17.77 -6.00 12.78
N GLY A 6 18.53 -5.72 11.71
CA GLY A 6 19.10 -4.39 11.48
C GLY A 6 17.99 -3.33 11.40
N PRO A 7 18.32 -2.04 11.62
CA PRO A 7 17.35 -0.98 11.56
C PRO A 7 16.62 -1.05 10.21
N SER A 8 15.29 -1.08 10.24
CA SER A 8 14.46 -0.98 9.05
C SER A 8 14.79 0.35 8.37
N GLU A 9 15.61 0.28 7.34
CA GLU A 9 16.02 1.41 6.52
C GLU A 9 14.75 1.91 5.83
N LYS A 10 14.10 2.91 6.45
CA LYS A 10 13.05 3.67 5.79
C LYS A 10 13.67 4.23 4.52
N PRO A 11 13.15 3.89 3.32
CA PRO A 11 13.72 4.43 2.11
C PRO A 11 13.63 5.96 2.20
N ILE A 12 14.79 6.60 2.16
CA ILE A 12 14.92 8.06 2.09
C ILE A 12 14.10 8.48 0.87
N ALA A 13 13.14 9.38 1.08
CA ALA A 13 12.17 9.80 0.09
C ALA A 13 12.87 10.54 -1.07
N GLY A 14 13.49 9.79 -1.97
CA GLY A 14 13.88 10.23 -3.29
C GLY A 14 12.63 10.36 -4.19
N PRO A 15 12.78 10.94 -5.39
CA PRO A 15 11.69 11.01 -6.36
C PRO A 15 11.14 9.61 -6.65
N LEU A 16 9.81 9.46 -6.66
CA LEU A 16 9.15 8.19 -6.99
C LEU A 16 9.57 7.77 -8.40
N ARG A 17 10.20 6.61 -8.49
CA ARG A 17 10.71 6.07 -9.74
C ARG A 17 9.97 4.80 -10.09
N ARG A 18 9.33 4.77 -11.26
CA ARG A 18 8.82 3.53 -11.86
C ARG A 18 9.99 2.74 -12.44
N ALA A 19 10.10 1.46 -12.10
CA ALA A 19 11.14 0.59 -12.67
C ALA A 19 10.87 0.37 -14.17
N ARG A 20 11.92 0.35 -14.98
CA ARG A 20 11.84 0.00 -16.41
C ARG A 20 12.46 -1.38 -16.58
N TYR A 21 11.65 -2.33 -17.01
CA TYR A 21 12.07 -3.70 -17.27
C TYR A 21 12.39 -3.90 -18.75
N VAL A 22 13.50 -4.57 -19.03
CA VAL A 22 13.89 -4.99 -20.39
C VAL A 22 14.17 -6.50 -20.43
N PRO A 23 14.04 -7.17 -21.59
CA PRO A 23 14.28 -8.60 -21.70
C PRO A 23 15.69 -8.98 -21.21
N ARG A 24 15.77 -10.04 -20.39
CA ARG A 24 17.02 -10.57 -19.79
C ARG A 24 17.74 -9.63 -18.82
N GLN A 25 17.06 -8.61 -18.29
CA GLN A 25 17.60 -7.79 -17.21
C GLN A 25 17.68 -8.58 -15.91
N LEU A 26 18.80 -8.46 -15.18
CA LEU A 26 18.89 -8.91 -13.80
C LEU A 26 18.17 -7.91 -12.90
N VAL A 27 17.12 -8.36 -12.22
CA VAL A 27 16.30 -7.51 -11.34
C VAL A 27 16.86 -7.56 -9.92
N SER A 28 17.22 -6.40 -9.38
CA SER A 28 17.70 -6.21 -8.01
C SER A 28 16.56 -5.88 -7.03
N ALA A 29 16.84 -6.06 -5.74
CA ALA A 29 15.92 -5.63 -4.68
C ALA A 29 15.59 -4.13 -4.75
N ALA A 30 16.53 -3.30 -5.21
CA ALA A 30 16.31 -1.86 -5.33
C ALA A 30 15.25 -1.51 -6.39
N GLU A 31 15.19 -2.25 -7.50
CA GLU A 31 14.17 -2.06 -8.53
C GLU A 31 12.80 -2.53 -8.07
N LEU A 32 12.73 -3.69 -7.41
CA LEU A 32 11.48 -4.19 -6.83
C LEU A 32 10.92 -3.23 -5.78
N ASN A 33 11.78 -2.72 -4.89
CA ASN A 33 11.36 -1.77 -3.86
C ASN A 33 10.91 -0.44 -4.45
N ALA A 34 11.59 0.05 -5.49
CA ALA A 34 11.19 1.29 -6.18
C ALA A 34 9.82 1.15 -6.85
N ASP A 35 9.56 0.01 -7.49
CA ASP A 35 8.28 -0.26 -8.16
C ASP A 35 7.13 -0.36 -7.15
N GLN A 36 7.35 -1.07 -6.03
CA GLN A 36 6.39 -1.14 -4.92
C GLN A 36 6.08 0.23 -4.33
N ALA A 37 7.10 1.06 -4.10
CA ALA A 37 6.93 2.41 -3.58
C ALA A 37 6.12 3.28 -4.57
N TYR A 38 6.41 3.18 -5.87
CA TYR A 38 5.71 3.91 -6.91
C TYR A 38 4.20 3.57 -6.92
N PHE A 39 3.83 2.30 -6.94
CA PHE A 39 2.42 1.90 -7.03
C PHE A 39 1.62 2.21 -5.76
N ARG A 40 2.22 2.05 -4.57
CA ARG A 40 1.56 2.40 -3.31
C ARG A 40 1.23 3.89 -3.25
N GLU A 41 2.18 4.71 -3.67
CA GLU A 41 2.02 6.15 -3.65
C GLU A 41 1.09 6.64 -4.78
N LEU A 42 1.10 5.99 -5.95
CA LEU A 42 0.11 6.21 -7.00
C LEU A 42 -1.31 5.95 -6.50
N ALA A 43 -1.56 4.78 -5.88
CA ALA A 43 -2.86 4.44 -5.31
C ALA A 43 -3.27 5.41 -4.20
N ARG A 44 -2.35 5.78 -3.31
CA ARG A 44 -2.61 6.76 -2.25
C ARG A 44 -3.02 8.11 -2.82
N ARG A 45 -2.33 8.61 -3.86
CA ARG A 45 -2.64 9.88 -4.52
C ARG A 45 -3.96 9.82 -5.27
N HIS A 46 -4.22 8.73 -5.99
CA HIS A 46 -5.49 8.50 -6.69
C HIS A 46 -6.66 8.53 -5.71
N ASN A 47 -6.59 7.74 -4.63
CA ASN A 47 -7.63 7.71 -3.61
C ASN A 47 -7.82 9.08 -2.96
N ARG A 48 -6.73 9.76 -2.59
CA ARG A 48 -6.81 11.04 -1.86
C ARG A 48 -7.27 12.21 -2.73
N PHE A 49 -6.83 12.29 -3.98
CA PHE A 49 -7.07 13.47 -4.84
C PHE A 49 -8.21 13.29 -5.83
N LEU A 50 -8.56 12.05 -6.21
CA LEU A 50 -9.58 11.79 -7.22
C LEU A 50 -10.85 11.14 -6.66
N HIS A 51 -10.73 10.31 -5.62
CA HIS A 51 -11.88 9.59 -5.05
C HIS A 51 -12.40 10.19 -3.74
N GLY A 52 -11.67 11.16 -3.17
CA GLY A 52 -11.96 11.68 -1.85
C GLY A 52 -11.87 10.60 -0.76
N CYS A 53 -12.03 11.01 0.48
CA CYS A 53 -12.27 10.11 1.59
C CYS A 53 -13.34 10.74 2.48
N GLY A 54 -14.30 9.94 2.94
CA GLY A 54 -15.39 10.43 3.77
C GLY A 54 -16.06 9.31 4.53
N VAL A 55 -16.76 9.68 5.60
CA VAL A 55 -17.70 8.79 6.28
C VAL A 55 -19.01 8.88 5.51
N VAL A 56 -19.49 7.74 5.01
CA VAL A 56 -20.81 7.67 4.38
C VAL A 56 -21.84 7.66 5.50
N CYS A 57 -22.72 8.66 5.52
CA CYS A 57 -23.89 8.67 6.39
C CYS A 57 -25.05 7.93 5.71
N GLY A 58 -25.81 7.16 6.49
CA GLY A 58 -26.93 6.35 6.00
C GLY A 58 -26.66 4.85 5.88
N LEU A 59 -25.42 4.39 6.14
CA LEU A 59 -25.13 2.96 6.19
C LEU A 59 -25.32 2.41 7.60
N GLU A 60 -26.05 1.30 7.74
CA GLU A 60 -26.19 0.59 9.01
C GLU A 60 -25.01 -0.39 9.20
N VAL A 61 -24.39 -0.36 10.38
CA VAL A 61 -23.30 -1.27 10.75
C VAL A 61 -23.87 -2.38 11.61
N LEU A 62 -23.96 -3.57 11.06
CA LEU A 62 -24.47 -4.74 11.76
C LEU A 62 -23.30 -5.65 12.15
N VAL A 63 -23.25 -6.02 13.44
CA VAL A 63 -22.32 -7.05 13.94
C VAL A 63 -23.03 -8.38 13.85
N GLN A 64 -22.50 -9.29 13.03
CA GLN A 64 -23.04 -10.65 12.93
C GLN A 64 -22.88 -11.40 14.26
N PRO A 65 -23.84 -12.27 14.64
CA PRO A 65 -23.67 -13.16 15.79
C PRO A 65 -22.41 -14.02 15.59
N GLY A 66 -21.40 -13.81 16.44
CA GLY A 66 -20.08 -14.45 16.31
C GLY A 66 -18.90 -13.49 16.17
N GLY A 67 -19.15 -12.18 15.99
CA GLY A 67 -18.16 -11.11 16.18
C GLY A 67 -17.01 -11.02 15.18
N LEU A 68 -17.00 -11.87 14.14
CA LEU A 68 -15.91 -11.94 13.15
C LEU A 68 -16.23 -11.22 11.83
N GLU A 69 -17.47 -10.77 11.64
CA GLU A 69 -17.93 -10.18 10.39
C GLU A 69 -18.72 -8.89 10.65
N VAL A 70 -18.37 -7.84 9.89
CA VAL A 70 -19.04 -6.54 9.91
C VAL A 70 -19.69 -6.35 8.55
N LEU A 71 -21.02 -6.18 8.56
CA LEU A 71 -21.82 -6.03 7.35
C LEU A 71 -22.29 -4.58 7.26
N VAL A 72 -22.07 -3.96 6.09
CA VAL A 72 -22.44 -2.57 5.80
C VAL A 72 -23.47 -2.57 4.68
N GLN A 73 -24.69 -2.09 4.95
CA GLN A 73 -25.80 -2.02 3.98
C GLN A 73 -26.24 -0.56 3.76
N PRO A 74 -26.72 -0.21 2.55
CA PRO A 74 -27.31 1.09 2.24
C PRO A 74 -28.65 1.33 2.94
#